data_AF-A0A7W0GDE1-F1
#
_entry.id   AF-A0A7W0GDE1-F1
#
_cell.length_a   1.000
_cell.length_b   1.000
_cell.length_c   1.000
_cell.angle_alpha   90.00
_cell.angle_beta   90.00
_cell.angle_gamma   90.00
#
_symmetry.space_group_name_H-M   'P 1'
#
loop_
_entity.id
_entity.type
_entity.pdbx_description
1 polymer ?
#
loop_
_entity_poly.entity_id
_entity_poly.type
_entity_poly.pdbx_seq_one_letter_code
_entity_poly.pdbx_strand_id
1 'polypeptide(L)'
;MRIVRFAHPQGMSFGVAEGSGSGATVSQIAGHPFADLEFTGQRWAVDDIRLLAPILPSKVVCVGKNYADHAAEMGGTPPEQPLLFLKPSTTVIGPGDPIRLPAVSTQVDFEAELAVVIGVRGARHVAADQALGSVFGYTCANDVTARDLQRTDGQWTRAKGFDSFCPLG
;
A
#
# COMPACT_ATOMS: atom_id res chain seq x y z
N MET A 1 3.30 -16.43 -5.16
CA MET A 1 2.55 -15.80 -6.29
C MET A 1 2.53 -14.30 -6.08
N ARG A 2 2.60 -13.50 -7.15
CA ARG A 2 2.51 -12.03 -7.06
C ARG A 2 1.28 -11.55 -7.81
N ILE A 3 0.33 -10.98 -7.08
CA ILE A 3 -0.90 -10.42 -7.64
C ILE A 3 -0.65 -8.96 -8.00
N VAL A 4 -1.07 -8.56 -9.18
CA VAL A 4 -0.99 -7.18 -9.65
C VAL A 4 -2.35 -6.73 -10.14
N ARG A 5 -2.60 -5.42 -10.06
CA ARG A 5 -3.64 -4.75 -10.84
C ARG A 5 -2.95 -3.91 -11.90
N PHE A 6 -3.46 -3.92 -13.12
CA PHE A 6 -2.81 -3.25 -14.24
C PHE A 6 -3.84 -2.67 -15.21
N ALA A 7 -3.45 -1.60 -15.90
CA ALA A 7 -4.19 -1.03 -17.01
C ALA A 7 -3.58 -1.51 -18.35
N HIS A 8 -4.46 -1.86 -19.28
CA HIS A 8 -4.15 -2.35 -20.63
C HIS A 8 -5.15 -1.73 -21.63
N PRO A 9 -4.97 -1.88 -22.96
CA PRO A 9 -5.81 -1.21 -23.94
C PRO A 9 -7.32 -1.49 -23.84
N GLN A 10 -7.74 -2.62 -23.27
CA GLN A 10 -9.15 -2.96 -23.08
C GLN A 10 -9.70 -2.61 -21.69
N GLY A 11 -8.91 -2.01 -20.80
CA GLY A 11 -9.37 -1.57 -19.49
C GLY A 11 -8.39 -1.85 -18.35
N MET A 12 -8.93 -2.26 -17.21
CA MET A 12 -8.15 -2.61 -16.01
C MET A 12 -8.48 -4.02 -15.58
N SER A 13 -7.44 -4.77 -15.22
CA SER A 13 -7.56 -6.16 -14.82
C SER A 13 -6.66 -6.48 -13.63
N PHE A 14 -6.94 -7.61 -12.99
CA PHE A 14 -6.00 -8.26 -12.10
C PHE A 14 -5.23 -9.35 -12.86
N GLY A 15 -4.07 -9.72 -12.33
CA GLY A 15 -3.29 -10.82 -12.90
C GLY A 15 -2.18 -11.30 -11.98
N VAL A 16 -1.50 -12.34 -12.43
CA VAL A 16 -0.34 -12.93 -11.75
C VAL A 16 0.93 -12.52 -12.49
N ALA A 17 1.84 -11.83 -11.80
CA ALA A 17 3.13 -11.45 -12.35
C ALA A 17 4.12 -12.63 -12.31
N GLU A 18 4.74 -12.90 -13.45
CA GLU A 18 5.70 -13.98 -13.70
C GLU A 18 7.03 -13.38 -14.19
N GLY A 19 8.15 -13.84 -13.61
CA GLY A 19 9.48 -13.28 -13.89
C GLY A 19 9.76 -11.94 -13.21
N SER A 20 10.95 -11.37 -13.44
CA SER A 20 11.39 -10.11 -12.83
C SER A 20 12.22 -9.31 -13.83
N GLY A 21 12.11 -7.99 -13.81
CA GLY A 21 12.83 -7.11 -14.73
C GLY A 21 12.26 -7.12 -16.15
N SER A 22 13.11 -6.80 -17.12
CA SER A 22 12.74 -6.79 -18.55
C SER A 22 12.27 -8.16 -19.01
N GLY A 23 11.13 -8.21 -19.72
CA GLY A 23 10.53 -9.46 -20.16
C GLY A 23 9.66 -10.17 -19.11
N ALA A 24 9.43 -9.54 -17.95
CA ALA A 24 8.38 -9.98 -17.04
C ALA A 24 7.00 -9.89 -17.71
N THR A 25 6.09 -10.78 -17.32
CA THR A 25 4.76 -10.85 -17.91
C THR A 25 3.68 -10.97 -16.85
N VAL A 26 2.44 -10.63 -17.20
CA VAL A 26 1.27 -10.79 -16.35
C VAL A 26 0.26 -11.71 -17.02
N SER A 27 -0.09 -12.81 -16.35
CA SER A 27 -1.18 -13.71 -16.75
C SER A 27 -2.48 -13.17 -16.16
N GLN A 28 -3.41 -12.72 -17.01
CA GLN A 28 -4.63 -12.05 -16.57
C GLN A 28 -5.62 -13.04 -15.96
N ILE A 29 -6.19 -12.67 -14.81
CA ILE A 29 -7.24 -13.44 -14.15
C ILE A 29 -8.62 -12.81 -14.39
N ALA A 30 -9.65 -13.64 -14.37
CA ALA A 30 -11.03 -13.20 -14.31
C ALA A 30 -11.39 -12.81 -12.87
N GLY A 31 -12.15 -11.73 -12.71
CA GLY A 31 -12.68 -11.32 -11.41
C GLY A 31 -11.62 -10.79 -10.44
N HIS A 32 -11.80 -11.11 -9.16
CA HIS A 32 -11.03 -10.54 -8.06
C HIS A 32 -10.03 -11.57 -7.48
N PRO A 33 -8.79 -11.15 -7.13
CA PRO A 33 -7.76 -12.06 -6.62
C PRO A 33 -8.04 -12.69 -5.24
N PHE A 34 -9.21 -12.46 -4.65
CA PHE A 34 -9.59 -13.06 -3.37
C PHE A 34 -10.45 -14.33 -3.54
N ALA A 35 -10.89 -14.62 -4.77
CA ALA A 35 -11.56 -15.86 -5.12
C ALA A 35 -10.53 -16.86 -5.69
N ASP A 36 -11.01 -18.05 -6.04
CA ASP A 36 -10.21 -18.99 -6.82
C ASP A 36 -9.77 -18.34 -8.13
N LEU A 37 -8.50 -18.52 -8.48
CA LEU A 37 -7.92 -17.86 -9.65
C LEU A 37 -8.34 -18.57 -10.92
N GLU A 38 -9.17 -17.91 -11.71
CA GLU A 38 -9.51 -18.32 -13.06
C GLU A 38 -8.71 -17.47 -14.06
N PHE A 39 -7.87 -18.11 -14.88
CA PHE A 39 -7.08 -17.40 -15.89
C PHE A 39 -7.88 -17.23 -17.18
N THR A 40 -7.84 -16.03 -17.74
CA THR A 40 -8.52 -15.70 -19.00
C THR A 40 -7.81 -16.25 -20.24
N GLY A 41 -6.57 -16.73 -20.08
CA GLY A 41 -5.66 -17.07 -21.19
C GLY A 41 -4.92 -15.88 -21.79
N GLN A 42 -5.29 -14.64 -21.43
CA GLN A 42 -4.56 -13.44 -21.87
C GLN A 42 -3.27 -13.24 -21.07
N ARG A 43 -2.19 -12.86 -21.76
CA ARG A 43 -0.89 -12.59 -21.18
C ARG A 43 -0.33 -11.28 -21.73
N TRP A 44 0.23 -10.48 -20.84
CA TRP A 44 0.72 -9.14 -21.14
C TRP A 44 2.22 -9.06 -20.81
N ALA A 45 3.03 -8.45 -21.67
CA ALA A 45 4.36 -8.01 -21.25
C ALA A 45 4.20 -6.85 -20.27
N VAL A 46 4.95 -6.85 -19.16
CA VAL A 46 4.89 -5.76 -18.17
C VAL A 46 5.24 -4.40 -18.81
N ASP A 47 6.13 -4.41 -19.80
CA ASP A 47 6.56 -3.21 -20.53
C ASP A 47 5.45 -2.59 -21.40
N ASP A 48 4.40 -3.36 -21.72
CA ASP A 48 3.27 -2.93 -22.56
C ASP A 48 2.02 -2.52 -21.75
N ILE A 49 2.10 -2.57 -20.43
CA ILE A 49 0.99 -2.25 -19.51
C ILE A 49 1.45 -1.28 -18.42
N ARG A 50 0.48 -0.67 -17.73
CA ARG A 50 0.76 0.15 -16.56
C ARG A 50 0.35 -0.59 -15.29
N LEU A 51 1.30 -0.89 -14.41
CA LEU A 51 0.99 -1.38 -13.08
C LEU A 51 0.27 -0.29 -12.27
N LEU A 52 -0.75 -0.70 -11.53
CA LEU A 52 -1.52 0.15 -10.62
C LEU A 52 -1.22 -0.28 -9.19
N ALA A 53 -1.75 0.45 -8.20
CA ALA A 53 -1.76 -0.04 -6.83
C ALA A 53 -2.37 -1.45 -6.81
N PRO A 54 -1.84 -2.43 -6.06
CA PRO A 54 -2.26 -3.83 -6.21
C PRO A 54 -3.66 -4.09 -5.68
N ILE A 55 -4.21 -3.22 -4.83
CA ILE A 55 -5.57 -3.31 -4.28
C ILE A 55 -6.27 -1.94 -4.26
N LEU A 56 -7.58 -1.93 -4.10
CA LEU A 56 -8.39 -0.74 -3.81
C LEU A 56 -8.85 -0.84 -2.36
N PRO A 57 -8.06 -0.35 -1.39
CA PRO A 57 -8.37 -0.56 0.01
C PRO A 57 -9.57 0.28 0.43
N SER A 58 -10.46 -0.28 1.27
CA SER A 58 -11.54 0.51 1.90
C SER A 58 -11.01 1.50 2.93
N LYS A 59 -9.84 1.22 3.52
CA LYS A 59 -9.10 2.05 4.46
C LYS A 59 -7.64 1.61 4.50
N VAL A 60 -6.76 2.52 4.88
CA VAL A 60 -5.36 2.21 5.20
C VAL A 60 -5.16 2.48 6.69
N VAL A 61 -4.85 1.43 7.46
CA VAL A 61 -4.53 1.53 8.88
C VAL A 61 -3.02 1.47 9.01
N CYS A 62 -2.43 2.49 9.63
CA CYS A 62 -0.98 2.64 9.76
C CYS A 62 -0.57 2.51 11.23
N VAL A 63 0.69 2.13 11.45
CA VAL A 63 1.30 2.03 12.78
C VAL A 63 2.46 3.00 12.86
N GLY A 64 2.39 3.98 13.76
CA GLY A 64 3.48 4.92 13.99
C GLY A 64 4.56 4.35 14.92
N LYS A 65 5.82 4.74 14.69
CA LYS A 65 6.95 4.47 15.60
C LYS A 65 7.18 2.98 15.89
N ASN A 66 6.98 2.13 14.90
CA ASN A 66 7.08 0.66 15.05
C ASN A 66 8.51 0.11 14.82
N TYR A 67 9.43 0.95 14.36
CA TYR A 67 10.87 0.64 14.31
C TYR A 67 11.58 1.40 15.42
N ALA A 68 12.34 0.67 16.26
CA ALA A 68 13.00 1.25 17.44
C ALA A 68 13.94 2.40 17.07
N ASP A 69 14.71 2.24 15.99
CA ASP A 69 15.66 3.26 15.52
C ASP A 69 14.93 4.51 15.02
N HIS A 70 13.82 4.34 14.29
CA HIS A 70 13.02 5.47 13.83
C HIS A 70 12.31 6.21 14.98
N ALA A 71 11.89 5.49 16.02
CA ALA A 71 11.36 6.10 17.24
C ALA A 71 12.43 6.96 17.94
N ALA A 72 13.68 6.47 17.98
CA ALA A 72 14.82 7.19 18.55
C ALA A 72 15.22 8.44 17.72
N GLU A 73 15.20 8.36 16.39
CA GLU A 73 15.41 9.51 15.48
C GLU A 73 14.39 10.64 15.73
N MET A 74 13.14 10.28 16.03
CA MET A 74 12.10 11.23 16.40
C MET A 74 12.15 11.66 17.87
N GLY A 75 13.22 11.31 18.61
CA GLY A 75 13.48 11.74 19.98
C GLY A 75 12.63 11.04 21.04
N GLY A 76 12.16 9.82 20.78
CA GLY A 76 11.30 9.08 21.71
C GLY A 76 11.60 7.58 21.81
N THR A 77 10.85 6.90 22.69
CA THR A 77 10.80 5.43 22.78
C THR A 77 9.58 4.91 22.01
N PRO A 78 9.62 3.66 21.50
CA PRO A 78 8.42 3.01 21.00
C PRO A 78 7.31 3.01 22.07
N PRO A 79 6.05 3.30 21.69
CA PRO A 79 4.96 3.32 22.65
C PRO A 79 4.62 1.90 23.16
N GLU A 80 4.13 1.80 24.40
CA GLU A 80 3.69 0.51 24.98
C GLU A 80 2.52 -0.12 24.22
N GLN A 81 1.71 0.70 23.56
CA GLN A 81 0.61 0.28 22.70
C GLN A 81 0.82 0.83 21.29
N PRO A 82 0.46 0.06 20.23
CA PRO A 82 0.59 0.53 18.85
C PRO A 82 -0.13 1.86 18.63
N LEU A 83 0.61 2.87 18.15
CA LEU A 83 0.02 4.15 17.77
C LEU A 83 -0.62 3.99 16.38
N LEU A 84 -1.94 3.85 16.36
CA LEU A 84 -2.70 3.66 15.14
C LEU A 84 -3.26 4.98 14.60
N PHE A 85 -3.23 5.12 13.28
CA PHE A 85 -3.90 6.21 12.56
C PHE A 85 -4.40 5.73 11.19
N LEU A 86 -5.17 6.57 10.52
CA LEU A 86 -5.76 6.27 9.23
C LEU A 86 -5.20 7.19 8.15
N LYS A 87 -4.93 6.61 6.97
CA LYS A 87 -4.87 7.36 5.72
C LYS A 87 -6.16 7.10 4.92
N PRO A 88 -6.79 8.14 4.34
CA PRO A 88 -7.89 7.96 3.41
C PRO A 88 -7.47 7.07 2.22
N SER A 89 -8.39 6.29 1.68
CA SER A 89 -8.12 5.47 0.49
C SER A 89 -7.73 6.29 -0.75
N THR A 90 -8.13 7.57 -0.80
CA THR A 90 -7.76 8.53 -1.86
C THR A 90 -6.27 8.86 -1.89
N THR A 91 -5.53 8.58 -0.81
CA THR A 91 -4.07 8.76 -0.79
C THR A 91 -3.33 7.75 -1.66
N VAL A 92 -3.97 6.63 -2.02
CA VAL A 92 -3.32 5.48 -2.65
C VAL A 92 -3.03 5.73 -4.12
N ILE A 93 -1.78 5.51 -4.51
CA ILE A 93 -1.31 5.54 -5.91
C ILE A 93 -0.45 4.32 -6.22
N GLY A 94 -0.32 3.97 -7.50
CA GLY A 94 0.43 2.80 -7.94
C GLY A 94 1.92 3.06 -8.17
N PRO A 95 2.68 2.02 -8.52
CA PRO A 95 4.07 2.15 -8.95
C PRO A 95 4.21 3.13 -10.12
N GLY A 96 5.16 4.07 -10.02
CA GLY A 96 5.46 5.06 -11.06
C GLY A 96 4.50 6.26 -11.10
N ASP A 97 3.41 6.26 -10.34
CA ASP A 97 2.55 7.44 -10.20
C ASP A 97 3.28 8.53 -9.38
N PRO A 98 3.10 9.83 -9.70
CA PRO A 98 3.80 10.91 -9.03
C PRO A 98 3.23 11.22 -7.65
N ILE A 99 4.12 11.42 -6.67
CA ILE A 99 3.79 12.04 -5.38
C ILE A 99 3.65 13.56 -5.60
N ARG A 100 2.47 14.11 -5.34
CA ARG A 100 2.12 15.52 -5.50
C ARG A 100 2.36 16.27 -4.19
N LEU A 101 3.45 17.04 -4.14
CA LEU A 101 3.79 17.82 -2.95
C LEU A 101 2.77 18.97 -2.75
N PRO A 102 2.13 19.07 -1.58
CA PRO A 102 1.16 20.11 -1.32
C PRO A 102 1.87 21.44 -1.06
N ALA A 103 1.40 22.53 -1.67
CA ALA A 103 2.00 23.86 -1.52
C ALA A 103 2.01 24.39 -0.07
N VAL A 104 1.18 23.81 0.81
CA VAL A 104 1.11 24.18 2.23
C VAL A 104 2.20 23.54 3.09
N SER A 105 2.98 22.59 2.55
CA SER A 105 4.06 21.93 3.27
C SER A 105 5.42 22.35 2.73
N THR A 106 6.36 22.51 3.65
CA THR A 106 7.77 22.86 3.39
C THR A 106 8.71 21.68 3.61
N GLN A 107 8.22 20.59 4.21
CA GLN A 107 8.99 19.38 4.46
C GLN A 107 8.11 18.14 4.27
N VAL A 108 8.35 17.41 3.19
CA VAL A 108 7.71 16.12 2.91
C VAL A 108 8.77 15.03 2.89
N ASP A 109 8.58 14.01 3.73
CA ASP A 109 9.48 12.87 3.85
C ASP A 109 8.80 11.59 3.33
N PHE A 110 9.63 10.63 2.89
CA PHE A 110 9.21 9.26 2.60
C PHE A 110 9.36 8.38 3.86
N GLU A 111 8.52 7.36 3.96
CA GLU A 111 8.59 6.33 5.01
C GLU A 111 8.34 4.98 4.34
N ALA A 112 9.39 4.21 4.07
CA ALA A 112 9.27 2.90 3.44
C ALA A 112 8.75 1.87 4.44
N GLU A 113 7.63 1.24 4.13
CA GLU A 113 6.90 0.36 5.06
C GLU A 113 6.51 -0.98 4.41
N LEU A 114 6.47 -2.04 5.22
CA LEU A 114 5.80 -3.28 4.84
C LEU A 114 4.29 -3.08 4.98
N ALA A 115 3.55 -3.26 3.90
CA ALA A 115 2.09 -3.24 3.94
C ALA A 115 1.52 -4.66 3.97
N VAL A 116 0.57 -4.87 4.89
CA VAL A 116 -0.17 -6.13 5.04
C VAL A 116 -1.55 -5.97 4.40
N VAL A 117 -1.85 -6.78 3.39
CA VAL A 117 -3.17 -6.81 2.75
C VAL A 117 -4.03 -7.85 3.45
N ILE A 118 -5.16 -7.42 4.01
CA ILE A 118 -6.12 -8.31 4.67
C ILE A 118 -7.03 -8.98 3.63
N GLY A 119 -7.26 -10.28 3.78
CA GLY A 119 -8.12 -11.06 2.90
C GLY A 119 -9.61 -10.88 3.16
N VAL A 120 -10.45 -11.54 2.34
CA VAL A 120 -11.92 -11.39 2.37
C VAL A 120 -12.59 -11.78 3.67
N ARG A 121 -12.00 -12.69 4.45
CA ARG A 121 -12.52 -13.06 5.78
C ARG A 121 -12.46 -11.90 6.77
N GLY A 122 -11.64 -10.89 6.48
CA GLY A 122 -11.36 -9.79 7.39
C GLY A 122 -10.60 -10.26 8.63
N ALA A 123 -10.56 -9.38 9.62
CA ALA A 123 -10.02 -9.66 10.94
C ALA A 123 -10.87 -8.92 11.97
N ARG A 124 -11.46 -9.67 12.90
CA ARG A 124 -12.19 -9.12 14.06
C ARG A 124 -11.94 -10.01 15.26
N HIS A 125 -11.39 -9.44 16.33
CA HIS A 125 -11.03 -10.17 17.56
C HIS A 125 -10.12 -11.39 17.30
N VAL A 126 -9.18 -11.24 16.38
CA VAL A 126 -8.23 -12.29 16.01
C VAL A 126 -7.10 -12.31 17.03
N ALA A 127 -6.80 -13.49 17.59
CA ALA A 127 -5.65 -13.68 18.46
C ALA A 127 -4.34 -13.51 17.67
N ALA A 128 -3.28 -13.04 18.32
CA ALA A 128 -2.01 -12.71 17.64
C ALA A 128 -1.40 -13.92 16.91
N ASP A 129 -1.51 -15.12 17.49
CA ASP A 129 -1.04 -16.39 16.91
C ASP A 129 -1.86 -16.86 15.71
N GLN A 130 -3.07 -16.33 15.52
CA GLN A 130 -3.97 -16.64 14.41
C GLN A 130 -3.96 -15.56 13.31
N ALA A 131 -3.26 -14.44 13.53
CA ALA A 131 -3.32 -13.26 12.67
C ALA A 131 -2.98 -13.54 11.19
N LEU A 132 -2.02 -14.44 10.94
CA LEU A 132 -1.61 -14.80 9.57
C LEU A 132 -2.74 -15.44 8.76
N GLY A 133 -3.75 -16.04 9.40
CA GLY A 133 -4.93 -16.58 8.71
C GLY A 133 -5.84 -15.52 8.09
N SER A 134 -5.70 -14.24 8.49
CA SER A 134 -6.40 -13.11 7.91
C SER A 134 -5.60 -12.38 6.83
N VAL A 135 -4.32 -12.71 6.65
CA VAL A 135 -3.43 -12.03 5.69
C VAL A 135 -3.60 -12.64 4.31
N PHE A 136 -3.93 -11.81 3.33
CA PHE A 136 -3.93 -12.19 1.91
C PHE A 136 -2.51 -12.19 1.33
N GLY A 137 -1.73 -11.18 1.68
CA GLY A 137 -0.36 -11.03 1.21
C GLY A 137 0.29 -9.75 1.70
N TYR A 138 1.47 -9.49 1.18
CA TYR A 138 2.30 -8.34 1.53
C TYR A 138 2.70 -7.57 0.27
N THR A 139 2.91 -6.27 0.43
CA THR A 139 3.37 -5.36 -0.62
C THR A 139 4.20 -4.24 0.03
N CYS A 140 4.88 -3.41 -0.76
CA CYS A 140 5.57 -2.24 -0.23
C CYS A 140 4.59 -1.07 -0.16
N ALA A 141 4.75 -0.22 0.86
CA ALA A 141 4.09 1.07 0.96
C ALA A 141 5.12 2.19 1.21
N ASN A 142 4.74 3.40 0.84
CA ASN A 142 5.41 4.62 1.29
C ASN A 142 4.41 5.49 2.07
N ASP A 143 4.61 5.64 3.38
CA ASP A 143 3.79 6.52 4.22
C ASP A 143 4.30 7.97 4.17
N VAL A 144 4.11 8.57 3.00
CA VAL A 144 4.55 9.94 2.72
C VAL A 144 3.93 10.91 3.73
N THR A 145 4.76 11.79 4.28
CA THR A 145 4.41 12.62 5.43
C THR A 145 4.89 14.04 5.27
N ALA A 146 3.98 15.00 5.38
CA ALA A 146 4.30 16.42 5.57
C ALA A 146 4.67 16.68 7.04
N ARG A 147 5.97 16.68 7.34
CA ARG A 147 6.50 16.71 8.73
C ARG A 147 6.19 17.98 9.47
N ASP A 148 6.25 19.10 8.78
CA ASP A 148 5.89 20.40 9.36
C ASP A 148 4.44 20.40 9.87
N LEU A 149 3.52 19.84 9.08
CA LEU A 149 2.11 19.71 9.49
C LEU A 149 1.93 18.66 10.60
N GLN A 150 2.69 17.56 10.55
CA GLN A 150 2.64 16.51 11.58
C GLN A 150 2.99 17.07 12.97
N ARG A 151 3.96 17.99 13.04
CA ARG A 151 4.39 18.63 14.29
C ARG A 151 3.34 19.61 14.82
N THR A 152 2.62 20.32 13.95
CA THR A 152 1.68 21.37 14.36
C THR A 152 0.29 20.85 14.70
N ASP A 153 -0.18 19.82 14.02
CA ASP A 153 -1.60 19.45 14.05
C ASP A 153 -1.99 18.60 15.26
N GLY A 154 -1.00 17.95 15.89
CA GLY A 154 -1.21 16.90 16.89
C GLY A 154 -1.78 15.61 16.29
N GLN A 155 -2.86 15.70 15.50
CA GLN A 155 -3.42 14.61 14.71
C GLN A 155 -2.70 14.47 13.36
N TRP A 156 -2.38 13.25 12.96
CA TRP A 156 -1.55 13.02 11.76
C TRP A 156 -2.34 12.94 10.44
N THR A 157 -3.67 12.95 10.50
CA THR A 157 -4.54 12.75 9.33
C THR A 157 -4.24 13.73 8.21
N ARG A 158 -4.05 15.03 8.50
CA ARG A 158 -3.73 16.01 7.43
C ARG A 158 -2.33 15.79 6.87
N ALA A 159 -1.33 15.66 7.75
CA ALA A 159 0.06 15.47 7.38
C ALA A 159 0.31 14.25 6.48
N LYS A 160 -0.48 13.18 6.68
CA LYS A 160 -0.36 11.90 5.98
C LYS A 160 -1.51 11.65 4.99
N GLY A 161 -2.48 12.55 4.88
CA GLY A 161 -3.76 12.30 4.19
C GLY A 161 -3.93 12.96 2.84
N PHE A 162 -2.91 13.63 2.30
CA PHE A 162 -3.00 14.20 0.95
C PHE A 162 -3.09 13.11 -0.11
N ASP A 163 -3.82 13.39 -1.19
CA ASP A 163 -3.79 12.52 -2.37
C ASP A 163 -2.34 12.22 -2.78
N SER A 164 -2.08 11.01 -3.26
CA SER A 164 -0.74 10.47 -3.60
C SER A 164 0.22 10.19 -2.44
N PHE A 165 -0.18 10.39 -1.18
CA PHE A 165 0.71 10.13 -0.03
C PHE A 165 0.76 8.67 0.44
N CYS A 166 0.16 7.73 -0.31
CA CYS A 166 0.29 6.30 -0.05
C CYS A 166 0.62 5.52 -1.34
N PRO A 167 1.82 5.68 -1.92
CA PRO A 167 2.32 4.73 -2.91
C PRO A 167 2.26 3.30 -2.38
N LEU A 168 1.70 2.39 -3.18
CA LEU A 168 1.49 0.98 -2.80
C LEU A 168 1.79 0.08 -4.00
N GLY A 169 2.64 -0.94 -3.84
CA GLY A 169 2.95 -1.90 -4.91
C GLY A 169 4.21 -2.72 -4.70
#